data_AF-A0A382F5U1-F1
#
_entry.id   AF-A0A382F5U1-F1
#
_cell.length_a   1.000
_cell.length_b   1.000
_cell.length_c   1.000
_cell.angle_alpha   90.00
_cell.angle_beta   90.00
_cell.angle_gamma   90.00
#
_symmetry.space_group_name_H-M   'P 1'
#
loop_
_entity.id
_entity.type
_entity.pdbx_description
1 polymer ?
#
loop_
_entity_poly.entity_id
_entity_poly.type
_entity_poly.pdbx_seq_one_letter_code
_entity_poly.pdbx_strand_id
1 'polypeptide(L)' 'MSPATQQARVQVQLPNGEMMDILEISLLENRILDSKESHRLVFKCGQSKHPMGKIVGKL' A
#
# COMPACT_ATOMS: atom_id res chain seq x y z
N MET A 1 -7.65 -0.91 -17.95
CA MET A 1 -6.38 -0.82 -17.19
C MET A 1 -5.22 -1.01 -18.16
N SER A 2 -4.15 -0.23 -18.06
CA SER A 2 -2.97 -0.44 -18.92
C SER A 2 -2.24 -1.72 -18.51
N PRO A 3 -1.75 -2.56 -19.46
CA PRO A 3 -0.96 -3.74 -19.13
C PRO A 3 0.32 -3.43 -18.35
N ALA A 4 0.93 -2.27 -18.63
CA ALA A 4 2.18 -1.83 -18.00
C ALA A 4 2.09 -1.68 -16.47
N THR A 5 0.89 -1.35 -15.95
CA THR A 5 0.69 -1.14 -14.51
C THR A 5 0.38 -2.43 -13.74
N GLN A 6 0.16 -3.56 -14.42
CA GLN A 6 -0.19 -4.82 -13.76
C GLN A 6 0.95 -5.39 -12.92
N GLN A 7 2.20 -5.04 -13.24
CA GLN A 7 3.40 -5.46 -12.53
C GLN A 7 4.05 -4.31 -11.74
N ALA A 8 3.35 -3.16 -11.62
CA ALA A 8 3.86 -2.05 -10.85
C ALA A 8 3.99 -2.46 -9.38
N ARG A 9 5.22 -2.44 -8.86
CA ARG A 9 5.48 -2.66 -7.44
C ARG A 9 5.30 -1.34 -6.69
N VAL A 10 4.46 -1.36 -5.68
CA VAL A 10 4.20 -0.21 -4.80
C VAL A 10 4.73 -0.53 -3.42
N GLN A 11 5.47 0.41 -2.83
CA GLN A 11 6.07 0.26 -1.51
C GLN A 11 5.57 1.32 -0.54
N VAL A 12 5.57 0.98 0.75
CA VAL A 12 5.35 1.91 1.85
C VAL A 12 6.60 1.99 2.72
N GLN A 13 6.94 3.21 3.14
CA GLN A 13 7.98 3.42 4.15
C GLN A 13 7.36 3.35 5.54
N LEU A 14 7.92 2.49 6.40
CA LEU A 14 7.56 2.40 7.80
C LEU A 14 8.25 3.49 8.63
N PRO A 15 7.78 3.79 9.86
CA PRO A 15 8.38 4.82 10.71
C PRO A 15 9.86 4.58 11.04
N ASN A 16 10.32 3.33 10.99
CA ASN A 16 11.74 2.95 11.18
C ASN A 16 12.59 3.16 9.90
N GLY A 17 12.01 3.63 8.80
CA GLY A 17 12.66 3.84 7.51
C GLY A 17 12.66 2.62 6.58
N GLU A 18 12.18 1.46 7.03
CA GLU A 18 12.11 0.24 6.22
C GLU A 18 11.07 0.37 5.11
N MET A 19 11.39 -0.14 3.92
CA MET A 19 10.48 -0.19 2.78
C MET A 19 9.86 -1.58 2.66
N MET A 20 8.53 -1.65 2.68
CA MET A 20 7.78 -2.90 2.47
C MET A 20 6.93 -2.83 1.21
N ASP A 21 6.77 -3.97 0.53
CA ASP A 21 5.88 -4.09 -0.62
C ASP A 21 4.43 -4.16 -0.14
N ILE A 22 3.53 -3.42 -0.80
CA ILE A 22 2.08 -3.55 -0.61
C ILE A 22 1.61 -4.76 -1.41
N LEU A 23 1.05 -5.74 -0.72
CA LEU A 23 0.52 -6.98 -1.31
C LEU A 23 -0.97 -6.87 -1.60
N GLU A 24 -1.70 -6.18 -0.74
CA GLU A 24 -3.16 -6.00 -0.83
C GLU A 24 -3.56 -4.64 -0.27
N ILE A 25 -4.52 -3.99 -0.93
CA ILE A 25 -5.19 -2.79 -0.45
C ILE A 25 -6.68 -3.13 -0.31
N SER A 26 -7.22 -3.00 0.89
CA SER A 26 -8.62 -3.29 1.18
C SER A 26 -9.30 -2.07 1.80
N LEU A 27 -10.51 -1.73 1.35
CA LEU A 27 -11.37 -0.77 2.03
C LEU A 27 -12.32 -1.53 2.94
N LEU A 28 -12.23 -1.29 4.25
CA LEU A 28 -13.09 -1.92 5.25
C LEU A 28 -14.02 -0.86 5.84
N GLU A 29 -15.28 -1.21 6.00
CA GLU A 29 -16.28 -0.33 6.62
C GLU A 29 -16.39 -0.66 8.10
N ASN A 30 -16.41 0.37 8.96
CA ASN A 30 -16.63 0.24 10.39
C ASN A 30 -17.86 1.04 10.79
N ARG A 31 -18.69 0.44 11.65
CA ARG A 31 -19.83 1.11 12.27
C ARG A 31 -19.49 1.45 13.71
N ILE A 32 -19.33 2.74 14.02
CA ILE A 32 -19.20 3.23 15.39
C ILE A 32 -20.61 3.67 15.82
N LEU A 33 -21.06 3.19 17.00
CA LEU A 33 -22.41 3.39 17.57
C LEU A 33 -23.18 4.60 16.97
N ASP A 34 -24.33 4.30 16.36
CA ASP A 34 -25.18 5.20 15.55
C ASP A 34 -24.70 5.45 14.09
N SER A 35 -24.92 6.65 13.54
CA SER A 35 -24.88 7.04 12.13
C SER A 35 -23.48 7.38 11.61
N LYS A 36 -22.44 7.14 12.41
CA LYS A 36 -21.06 7.45 12.05
C LYS A 36 -20.41 6.25 11.39
N GLU A 37 -20.50 6.22 10.06
CA GLU A 37 -19.71 5.33 9.22
C GLU A 37 -18.27 5.85 9.16
N SER A 38 -17.32 4.94 9.38
CA SER A 38 -15.91 5.23 9.19
C SER A 38 -15.30 4.12 8.35
N HIS A 39 -14.53 4.48 7.33
CA HIS A 39 -13.85 3.51 6.50
C HIS A 39 -12.38 3.43 6.89
N ARG A 40 -11.81 2.23 6.86
CA ARG A 40 -10.39 1.98 7.04
C ARG A 40 -9.81 1.49 5.74
N LEU A 41 -8.80 2.20 5.24
CA LEU A 41 -7.93 1.66 4.20
C LEU A 41 -6.85 0.80 4.87
N VAL A 42 -6.85 -0.49 4.56
CA VAL A 42 -5.92 -1.46 5.12
C VAL A 42 -4.91 -1.85 4.05
N PHE A 43 -3.63 -1.73 4.39
CA PHE A 43 -2.51 -2.14 3.56
C PHE A 43 -1.89 -3.38 4.18
N LYS A 44 -2.02 -4.55 3.52
CA LYS A 44 -1.24 -5.72 3.91
C LYS A 44 0.11 -5.64 3.21
N CYS A 45 1.18 -5.65 4.00
CA CYS A 45 2.53 -5.46 3.52
C CYS A 45 3.37 -6.72 3.75
N GLY A 46 4.39 -6.92 2.94
CA GLY A 46 5.35 -8.00 3.09
C GLY A 46 6.78 -7.54 2.80
N GLN A 47 7.75 -8.34 3.25
CA GLN A 47 9.14 -8.10 2.90
C GLN A 47 9.33 -8.17 1.39
N SER A 48 10.09 -7.21 0.88
CA SER A 48 10.47 -7.17 -0.53
C SER A 48 11.29 -8.40 -0.89
N LYS A 49 10.85 -9.18 -1.89
CA LYS A 49 11.61 -10.34 -2.39
C LYS A 49 12.88 -9.93 -3.15
N HIS A 50 12.90 -8.72 -3.71
CA HIS A 50 14.00 -8.21 -4.53
C HIS A 50 14.25 -6.73 -4.27
N PRO A 51 15.52 -6.29 -4.12
CA PRO A 51 15.84 -4.90 -3.89
C PRO A 51 15.24 -4.00 -4.98
N MET A 52 14.73 -2.84 -4.58
CA MET A 52 14.17 -1.88 -5.53
C MET A 52 15.30 -1.19 -6.28
N GLY A 53 15.05 -0.83 -7.54
CA GLY A 53 15.99 -0.04 -8.34
C GLY A 53 16.19 1.37 -7.77
N LYS A 54 17.17 2.10 -8.34
CA LYS A 54 17.42 3.50 -7.96
C LYS A 54 16.22 4.37 -8.33
N ILE A 55 15.90 5.34 -7.47
CA ILE A 55 14.92 6.38 -7.77
C ILE A 55 15.49 7.25 -8.90
N VAL A 56 14.78 7.31 -10.04
CA VAL A 56 15.18 8.08 -11.23
C VAL A 56 14.58 9.49 -11.27
N GLY A 57 13.62 9.80 -10.40
CA GLY A 57 12.99 11.10 -10.30
C GLY A 57 11.81 11.09 -9.34
N LYS A 58 11.34 12.29 -8.95
CA LYS A 58 10.07 12.48 -8.26
C LYS A 58 9.04 12.94 -9.30
N LEU A 59 7.90 12.27 -9.35
CA LEU A 59 6.76 12.65 -10.18
C LEU A 59 5.91 13.70 -9.46
#